data_AF-A0A3G9IZY3-F1
#
_entry.id   AF-A0A3G9IZY3-F1
#
_cell.length_a   1.000
_cell.length_b   1.000
_cell.length_c   1.000
_cell.angle_alpha   90.00
_cell.angle_beta   90.00
_cell.angle_gamma   90.00
#
_symmetry.space_group_name_H-M   'P 1'
#
loop_
_entity.id
_entity.type
_entity.pdbx_description
1 polymer ?
#
loop_
_entity_poly.entity_id
_entity_poly.type
_entity_poly.pdbx_seq_one_letter_code
_entity_poly.pdbx_strand_id
1 'polypeptide(L)' 'MGILSDEVLVDAYHSAILFNLEPEFIRLLNEELLRRELNPDISRITA' A
#
# COMPACT_ATOMS: atom_id res chain seq x y z
N MET A 1 10.39 -4.86 0.56
CA MET A 1 9.67 -3.61 0.23
C MET A 1 10.51 -2.34 0.33
N GLY A 2 11.66 -2.32 1.04
CA GLY A 2 12.45 -1.10 1.32
C GLY A 2 13.02 -0.31 0.12
N ILE A 3 12.74 -0.73 -1.11
CA ILE A 3 13.13 -0.06 -2.36
C ILE A 3 11.95 0.66 -3.04
N LEU A 4 10.70 0.39 -2.64
CA LEU A 4 9.56 1.14 -3.15
C LEU A 4 9.56 2.53 -2.52
N SER A 5 9.34 3.56 -3.34
CA SER A 5 8.94 4.87 -2.81
C SER A 5 7.58 4.77 -2.12
N ASP A 6 7.26 5.75 -1.28
CA ASP A 6 6.01 5.75 -0.54
C ASP A 6 4.79 5.80 -1.48
N GLU A 7 4.88 6.56 -2.57
CA GLU A 7 3.83 6.61 -3.62
C GLU A 7 3.59 5.23 -4.26
N VAL A 8 4.66 4.53 -4.65
CA VAL A 8 4.55 3.21 -5.29
C VAL A 8 4.04 2.16 -4.30
N LEU A 9 4.42 2.25 -3.03
CA LEU A 9 3.93 1.34 -1.99
C LEU A 9 2.43 1.50 -1.75
N VAL A 10 1.94 2.74 -1.69
CA VAL A 10 0.50 3.04 -1.55
C VAL A 10 -0.28 2.56 -2.78
N ASP A 11 0.20 2.83 -3.98
CA ASP A 11 -0.45 2.39 -5.22
C ASP A 11 -0.48 0.86 -5.35
N ALA A 12 0.61 0.19 -4.98
CA ALA A 12 0.68 -1.27 -4.96
C ALA A 12 -0.32 -1.89 -3.97
N TYR A 13 -0.51 -1.28 -2.78
CA TYR A 13 -1.50 -1.72 -1.80
C TYR A 13 -2.94 -1.61 -2.34
N HIS A 14 -3.30 -0.46 -2.91
CA HIS A 14 -4.63 -0.26 -3.48
C HIS A 14 -4.88 -1.18 -4.67
N SER A 15 -3.89 -1.34 -5.55
CA SER A 15 -3.95 -2.27 -6.68
C SER A 15 -4.12 -3.72 -6.21
N ALA A 16 -3.41 -4.14 -5.16
CA ALA A 16 -3.51 -5.50 -4.63
C ALA A 16 -4.91 -5.81 -4.08
N ILE A 17 -5.55 -4.83 -3.42
CA ILE A 17 -6.95 -4.93 -2.99
C ILE A 17 -7.88 -4.99 -4.21
N LEU A 18 -7.71 -4.06 -5.17
CA LEU A 18 -8.57 -3.96 -6.36
C LEU A 18 -8.59 -5.26 -7.18
N PHE A 19 -7.42 -5.88 -7.38
CA PHE A 19 -7.29 -7.12 -8.14
C PHE A 19 -7.51 -8.38 -7.30
N ASN A 20 -7.90 -8.24 -6.02
CA ASN A 20 -8.15 -9.34 -5.09
C ASN A 20 -6.98 -10.35 -5.07
N LEU A 21 -5.76 -9.82 -4.91
CA LEU A 21 -4.56 -10.63 -4.80
C LEU A 21 -4.52 -11.41 -3.48
N GLU A 22 -3.52 -12.26 -3.31
CA GLU A 22 -3.40 -13.11 -2.12
C GLU A 22 -3.42 -12.28 -0.83
N PRO A 23 -4.25 -12.65 0.18
CA PRO A 23 -4.37 -11.92 1.43
C PRO A 23 -3.04 -11.70 2.15
N GLU A 24 -2.14 -12.69 2.10
CA GLU A 24 -0.80 -12.60 2.68
C GLU A 24 0.04 -11.50 2.02
N PHE A 25 -0.10 -11.32 0.71
CA PHE A 25 0.58 -10.25 -0.02
C PHE A 25 0.03 -8.87 0.36
N ILE A 26 -1.29 -8.75 0.45
CA ILE A 26 -1.95 -7.51 0.91
C ILE A 26 -1.52 -7.17 2.34
N ARG A 27 -1.44 -8.19 3.22
CA ARG A 27 -0.96 -8.01 4.61
C ARG A 27 0.48 -7.50 4.65
N LEU A 28 1.37 -8.03 3.82
CA LEU A 28 2.77 -7.58 3.75
C LEU A 28 2.87 -6.11 3.31
N LEU A 29 2.05 -5.68 2.35
CA LEU A 29 1.99 -4.27 1.93
C LEU A 29 1.48 -3.38 3.06
N ASN A 30 0.42 -3.80 3.76
CA ASN A 30 -0.14 -3.06 4.89
C ASN A 30 0.84 -2.93 6.06
N GLU A 31 1.58 -4.00 6.39
CA GLU A 31 2.62 -3.98 7.44
C GLU A 31 3.72 -2.97 7.12
N GLU A 32 4.14 -2.88 5.86
CA GLU A 32 5.14 -1.90 5.43
C GLU A 32 4.59 -0.46 5.45
N LEU A 33 3.32 -0.24 5.06
CA LEU A 33 2.67 1.07 5.17
C LEU A 33 2.62 1.55 6.61
N LEU A 34 2.20 0.67 7.54
CA LEU A 34 2.17 0.96 8.97
C LEU A 34 3.57 1.24 9.52
N ARG A 35 4.59 0.46 9.11
CA ARG A 35 5.99 0.66 9.51
C ARG A 35 6.53 2.04 9.10
N ARG A 36 6.04 2.60 8.00
CA ARG A 36 6.43 3.92 7.47
C ARG A 36 5.50 5.05 7.91
N GLU A 37 4.50 4.76 8.74
CA GLU A 37 3.47 5.71 9.16
C GLU A 37 2.71 6.34 7.98
N LEU A 38 2.57 5.60 6.88
CA LEU A 38 1.81 6.02 5.70
C LEU A 38 0.34 5.69 5.89
N ASN A 39 -0.52 6.68 5.69
CA ASN A 39 -1.96 6.47 5.72
C ASN A 39 -2.49 6.25 4.29
N PRO A 40 -2.82 5.02 3.88
CA PRO A 40 -3.29 4.73 2.53
C PRO A 40 -4.64 5.37 2.20
N ASP A 41 -5.44 5.76 3.20
CA ASP A 41 -6.76 6.38 3.00
C ASP A 41 -6.67 7.88 2.71
N ILE A 42 -5.60 8.56 3.16
CA ILE A 42 -5.41 10.01 2.95
C ILE A 42 -4.95 10.30 1.51
N SER A 43 -4.23 9.37 0.88
CA SER A 43 -3.63 9.55 -0.45
C SER A 43 -4.64 9.68 -1.60
N ARG A 44 -5.93 9.36 -1.37
CA ARG A 44 -6.97 9.40 -2.41
C ARG A 44 -7.66 10.76 -2.59
N ILE A 45 -7.26 11.79 -1.84
CA ILE A 45 -7.97 13.10 -1.81
C ILE A 45 -7.36 14.16 -2.76
N THR A 46 -6.26 13.89 -3.46
CA THR A 46 -5.70 14.87 -4.43
C THR A 46 -5.30 14.24 -5.75
N ALA A 47 -6.21 14.31 -6.74
CA ALA A 47 -6.00 14.75 -8.13
C ALA A 47 -7.19 14.34 -9.02
#